data_AF-A0A1C5VVA1-F1
#
_entry.id   AF-A0A1C5VVA1-F1
#
_cell.length_a   1.000
_cell.length_b   1.000
_cell.length_c   1.000
_cell.angle_alpha   90.00
_cell.angle_beta   90.00
_cell.angle_gamma   90.00
#
_symmetry.space_group_name_H-M   'P 1'
#
loop_
_entity.id
_entity.type
_entity.pdbx_description
1 polymer ?
#
loop_
_entity_poly.entity_id
_entity_poly.type
_entity_poly.pdbx_seq_one_letter_code
_entity_poly.pdbx_strand_id
1 'polypeptide(L)'
;MGKLIAINISEKRGTEKKEIQEAQLVTDFGIVGDAHAGKWHRQVSLLSFEKIEDFKARGARIENGAFGENLIVSGFDFKTLPLGTRFQIGDALLEMTQIGKQCHSHCAIYQRMGECIMPKEGVFAVVLKGGTIKKGDEVTMIPANFYATVRDRNKAADTLTATVITGKNRGEKLCMMDGKIRAVRSSGAGMYHGLHKHDMNEAAKESISGSDFFNEKHAEEIWKAHLADKHRITIEEQEIFLHSIGNRARLVICGGGHVSTALVRMAKLLDFEIWVLEDRPFFAEHAKQEGADHILCGDYVESLAKIPKDVDNYYVCMTRGHRFDLECLKEIYKRTFAYAGMMGSRKRSVLVRKDLEEAGYTKEQVQKLHSPIGLAIGAQTPAEIALSVISEIVQCKNERAKAAETDEAILEELTEPQRLSKFAVNDENEMEYRMLCTIIEKMGSAPRSIGTQMLVTSDNRIIGTIGGGCAEAEVITRCRGYFAEMRKGIHGICEIVKIQMSTDNVEEEGMVCGGRIEVLLEET
;
A
#
# COMPACT_ATOMS: atom_id res chain seq x y z
N MET A 1 -2.24 11.91 -25.15
CA MET A 1 -1.76 10.59 -25.61
C MET A 1 -0.39 10.81 -26.25
N GLY A 2 0.53 9.88 -26.04
CA GLY A 2 1.90 9.95 -26.55
C GLY A 2 2.26 8.70 -27.36
N LYS A 3 3.52 8.59 -27.77
CA LYS A 3 4.00 7.45 -28.57
C LYS A 3 5.36 6.97 -28.10
N LEU A 4 5.54 5.66 -28.02
CA LEU A 4 6.82 5.05 -27.69
C LEU A 4 7.75 5.12 -28.91
N ILE A 5 8.77 5.97 -28.84
CA ILE A 5 9.68 6.24 -29.95
C ILE A 5 10.83 5.23 -29.98
N ALA A 6 11.37 4.85 -28.82
CA ALA A 6 12.46 3.89 -28.74
C ALA A 6 12.43 3.11 -27.43
N ILE A 7 12.95 1.89 -27.50
CA ILE A 7 13.19 1.01 -26.36
C ILE A 7 14.67 0.68 -26.35
N ASN A 8 15.37 0.91 -25.25
CA ASN A 8 16.80 0.71 -25.13
C ASN A 8 17.14 -0.11 -23.88
N ILE A 9 18.04 -1.08 -24.03
CA ILE A 9 18.55 -1.91 -22.94
C ILE A 9 20.07 -1.98 -22.95
N SER A 10 20.66 -2.30 -21.80
CA SER A 10 22.07 -2.66 -21.70
C SER A 10 22.27 -3.88 -20.82
N GLU A 11 23.20 -4.76 -21.19
CA GLU A 11 23.51 -5.96 -20.39
C GLU A 11 24.35 -5.65 -19.14
N LYS A 12 25.07 -4.52 -19.15
CA LYS A 12 25.97 -4.10 -18.06
C LYS A 12 25.72 -2.65 -17.66
N ARG A 13 25.73 -2.39 -16.34
CA ARG A 13 25.61 -1.02 -15.82
C ARG A 13 26.80 -0.18 -16.28
N GLY A 14 26.54 1.11 -16.52
CA GLY A 14 27.56 2.06 -16.99
C GLY A 14 27.91 1.96 -18.48
N THR A 15 27.25 1.08 -19.25
CA THR A 15 27.36 1.04 -20.71
C THR A 15 26.18 1.76 -21.38
N GLU A 16 26.40 2.29 -22.58
CA GLU A 16 25.33 2.87 -23.40
C GLU A 16 24.29 1.79 -23.74
N LYS A 17 23.02 2.17 -23.69
CA LYS A 17 21.91 1.26 -24.02
C LYS A 17 21.75 1.20 -25.53
N LYS A 18 21.43 0.02 -26.04
CA LYS A 18 21.17 -0.24 -27.46
C LYS A 18 19.69 -0.34 -27.71
N GLU A 19 19.24 0.23 -28.82
CA GLU A 19 17.86 0.19 -29.24
C GLU A 19 17.43 -1.24 -29.64
N ILE A 20 16.22 -1.63 -29.23
CA ILE A 20 15.55 -2.87 -29.59
C ILE A 20 14.11 -2.56 -30.06
N GLN A 21 13.50 -3.48 -30.80
CA GLN A 21 12.16 -3.28 -31.37
C GLN A 21 11.03 -3.58 -30.38
N GLU A 22 11.24 -4.55 -29.49
CA GLU A 22 10.25 -5.00 -28.51
C GLU A 22 10.94 -5.38 -27.20
N ALA A 23 10.22 -5.24 -26.09
CA ALA A 23 10.71 -5.62 -24.77
C ALA A 23 9.61 -6.27 -23.93
N GLN A 24 10.02 -7.23 -23.10
CA GLN A 24 9.18 -7.77 -22.05
C GLN A 24 9.44 -7.03 -20.74
N LEU A 25 8.38 -6.49 -20.14
CA LEU A 25 8.40 -5.92 -18.80
C LEU A 25 7.87 -6.94 -17.79
N VAL A 26 8.51 -6.98 -16.61
CA VAL A 26 8.14 -7.84 -15.50
C VAL A 26 7.76 -6.96 -14.30
N THR A 27 6.59 -7.24 -13.71
CA THR A 27 6.08 -6.56 -12.52
C THR A 27 7.13 -6.57 -11.41
N ASP A 28 7.30 -5.41 -10.76
CA ASP A 28 8.25 -5.19 -9.67
C ASP A 28 9.70 -5.57 -10.02
N PHE A 29 10.08 -5.45 -11.29
CA PHE A 29 11.41 -5.82 -11.75
C PHE A 29 11.96 -4.90 -12.85
N GLY A 30 11.17 -4.55 -13.87
CA GLY A 30 11.64 -3.73 -14.99
C GLY A 30 11.71 -4.50 -16.30
N ILE A 31 12.64 -4.11 -17.18
CA ILE A 31 12.79 -4.68 -18.52
C ILE A 31 13.70 -5.91 -18.47
N VAL A 32 13.23 -7.04 -19.01
CA VAL A 32 14.04 -8.26 -19.13
C VAL A 32 15.30 -7.99 -19.95
N GLY A 33 16.45 -8.41 -19.42
CA GLY A 33 17.75 -8.24 -20.08
C GLY A 33 18.44 -6.90 -19.82
N ASP A 34 17.79 -5.96 -19.14
CA ASP A 34 18.42 -4.69 -18.76
C ASP A 34 19.18 -4.77 -17.43
N ALA A 35 20.37 -4.16 -17.38
CA ALA A 35 21.26 -4.16 -16.23
C ALA A 35 20.73 -3.35 -15.03
N HIS A 36 19.75 -2.47 -15.26
CA HIS A 36 19.10 -1.69 -14.22
C HIS A 36 17.80 -2.33 -13.75
N ALA A 37 17.36 -3.45 -14.35
CA ALA A 37 16.24 -4.21 -13.82
C ALA A 37 16.56 -4.81 -12.44
N GLY A 38 15.55 -4.88 -11.59
CA GLY A 38 15.63 -5.40 -10.23
C GLY A 38 14.50 -4.89 -9.34
N LYS A 39 14.46 -5.38 -8.10
CA LYS A 39 13.48 -4.98 -7.08
C LYS A 39 13.91 -3.68 -6.39
N TRP A 40 13.70 -2.56 -7.07
CA TRP A 40 13.99 -1.23 -6.55
C TRP A 40 13.13 -0.17 -7.26
N HIS A 41 13.17 1.08 -6.81
CA HIS A 41 12.27 2.15 -7.28
C HIS A 41 12.60 2.73 -8.68
N ARG A 42 13.73 2.35 -9.32
CA ARG A 42 14.15 2.88 -10.64
C ARG A 42 14.28 1.77 -11.68
N GLN A 43 13.21 0.99 -11.85
CA GLN A 43 13.18 -0.22 -12.70
C GLN A 43 13.27 0.12 -14.18
N VAL A 44 12.69 1.25 -14.58
CA VAL A 44 12.64 1.74 -15.96
C VAL A 44 12.90 3.24 -15.97
N SER A 45 13.82 3.72 -16.81
CA SER A 45 14.04 5.16 -17.04
C SER A 45 13.31 5.65 -18.29
N LEU A 46 12.68 6.82 -18.22
CA LEU A 46 11.96 7.44 -19.33
C LEU A 46 12.54 8.83 -19.64
N LEU A 47 12.59 9.18 -20.92
CA LEU A 47 12.90 10.53 -21.40
C LEU A 47 11.87 10.99 -22.45
N SER A 48 11.57 12.27 -22.41
CA SER A 48 10.74 12.94 -23.42
C SER A 48 11.52 13.05 -24.73
N PHE A 49 10.90 12.62 -25.84
CA PHE A 49 11.49 12.71 -27.18
C PHE A 49 11.83 14.16 -27.54
N GLU A 50 10.93 15.09 -27.25
CA GLU A 50 11.07 16.51 -27.55
C GLU A 50 12.31 17.11 -26.86
N LYS A 51 12.57 16.72 -25.60
CA LYS A 51 13.76 17.17 -24.85
C LYS A 51 15.06 16.62 -25.43
N ILE A 52 15.03 15.41 -25.99
CA ILE A 52 16.18 14.83 -26.70
C ILE A 52 16.46 15.60 -27.99
N GLU A 53 15.42 15.95 -28.76
CA GLU A 53 15.56 16.73 -29.99
C GLU A 53 16.09 18.14 -29.71
N ASP A 54 15.58 18.81 -28.67
CA ASP A 54 16.10 20.11 -28.20
C ASP A 54 17.59 20.03 -27.83
N PHE A 55 18.01 18.92 -27.21
CA PHE A 55 19.42 18.70 -26.86
C PHE A 55 20.29 18.45 -28.11
N LYS A 56 19.80 17.66 -29.08
CA LYS A 56 20.49 17.41 -30.35
C LYS A 56 20.66 18.67 -31.18
N ALA A 57 19.67 19.56 -31.18
CA ALA A 57 19.71 20.84 -31.89
C ALA A 57 20.88 21.74 -31.44
N ARG A 58 21.43 21.52 -30.24
CA ARG A 58 22.64 22.21 -29.74
C ARG A 58 23.95 21.66 -30.33
N GLY A 59 23.89 20.78 -31.34
CA GLY A 59 25.03 20.28 -32.08
C GLY A 59 25.52 18.89 -31.65
N ALA A 60 24.75 18.15 -30.86
CA ALA A 60 25.15 16.85 -30.34
C ALA A 60 24.68 15.70 -31.25
N ARG A 61 25.61 14.88 -31.75
CA ARG A 61 25.27 13.59 -32.38
C ARG A 61 25.04 12.53 -31.30
N ILE A 62 23.77 12.26 -30.99
CA ILE A 62 23.37 11.35 -29.90
C ILE A 62 22.41 10.30 -30.46
N GLU A 63 22.76 9.03 -30.26
CA GLU A 63 21.89 7.89 -30.56
C GLU A 63 20.90 7.65 -29.41
N ASN A 64 19.79 6.97 -29.70
CA ASN A 64 18.83 6.60 -28.65
C ASN A 64 19.50 5.66 -27.63
N GLY A 65 19.20 5.85 -26.34
CA GLY A 65 19.79 5.07 -25.26
C GLY A 65 21.13 5.58 -24.75
N ALA A 66 21.72 6.59 -25.42
CA ALA A 66 23.02 7.12 -25.06
C ALA A 66 23.01 7.90 -23.72
N PHE A 67 21.87 8.39 -23.25
CA PHE A 67 21.75 8.97 -21.91
C PHE A 67 21.51 7.91 -20.83
N GLY A 68 21.34 6.64 -21.20
CA GLY A 68 20.99 5.56 -20.30
C GLY A 68 19.50 5.50 -19.98
N GLU A 69 18.66 6.06 -20.83
CA GLU A 69 17.21 5.95 -20.82
C GLU A 69 16.74 4.60 -21.39
N ASN A 70 15.75 3.99 -20.76
CA ASN A 70 15.12 2.79 -21.30
C ASN A 70 14.10 3.14 -22.37
N LEU A 71 13.20 4.08 -22.09
CA LEU A 71 12.10 4.42 -22.98
C LEU A 71 12.20 5.88 -23.41
N ILE A 72 12.08 6.12 -24.70
CA ILE A 72 11.89 7.47 -25.25
C ILE A 72 10.44 7.59 -25.68
N VAL A 73 9.72 8.57 -25.14
CA VAL A 73 8.29 8.77 -25.39
C VAL A 73 8.04 10.20 -25.85
N SER A 74 7.26 10.37 -26.91
CA SER A 74 6.81 11.69 -27.37
C SER A 74 5.47 12.08 -26.75
N GLY A 75 5.21 13.39 -26.71
CA GLY A 75 3.92 13.95 -26.29
C GLY A 75 3.76 14.21 -24.79
N PHE A 76 4.84 14.06 -24.00
CA PHE A 76 4.83 14.33 -22.57
C PHE A 76 6.08 15.10 -22.13
N ASP A 77 5.92 16.09 -21.26
CA ASP A 77 7.02 16.68 -20.49
C ASP A 77 7.03 16.04 -19.10
N PHE A 78 7.74 14.91 -18.96
CA PHE A 78 7.66 14.06 -17.77
C PHE A 78 8.01 14.79 -16.47
N LYS A 79 8.97 15.72 -16.52
CA LYS A 79 9.43 16.49 -15.35
C LYS A 79 8.32 17.31 -14.71
N THR A 80 7.31 17.70 -15.50
CA THR A 80 6.20 18.53 -15.03
C THR A 80 5.08 17.71 -14.39
N LEU A 81 5.11 16.39 -14.53
CA LEU A 81 4.07 15.50 -14.05
C LEU A 81 4.27 15.19 -12.55
N PRO A 82 3.20 15.02 -11.77
CA PRO A 82 3.30 14.60 -10.37
C PRO A 82 3.83 13.18 -10.23
N LEU A 83 4.58 12.88 -9.17
CA LEU A 83 4.92 11.50 -8.81
C LEU A 83 3.65 10.67 -8.56
N GLY A 84 3.66 9.40 -8.98
CA GLY A 84 2.48 8.54 -9.01
C GLY A 84 1.69 8.60 -10.33
N THR A 85 2.09 9.47 -11.28
CA THR A 85 1.53 9.46 -12.64
C THR A 85 1.85 8.14 -13.33
N ARG A 86 0.87 7.56 -14.04
CA ARG A 86 0.99 6.23 -14.66
C ARG A 86 0.95 6.30 -16.18
N PHE A 87 1.59 5.33 -16.82
CA PHE A 87 1.66 5.20 -18.27
C PHE A 87 1.32 3.78 -18.69
N GLN A 88 0.21 3.63 -19.41
CA GLN A 88 -0.14 2.40 -20.10
C GLN A 88 0.58 2.39 -21.45
N ILE A 89 1.38 1.35 -21.70
CA ILE A 89 2.16 1.17 -22.93
C ILE A 89 2.01 -0.29 -23.34
N GLY A 90 1.39 -0.55 -24.50
CA GLY A 90 1.05 -1.92 -24.90
C GLY A 90 0.28 -2.62 -23.76
N ASP A 91 0.78 -3.78 -23.31
CA ASP A 91 0.18 -4.54 -22.20
C ASP A 91 0.67 -4.10 -20.81
N ALA A 92 1.71 -3.27 -20.74
CA ALA A 92 2.39 -2.91 -19.50
C ALA A 92 1.87 -1.60 -18.88
N LEU A 93 1.90 -1.53 -17.55
CA LEU A 93 1.56 -0.34 -16.78
C LEU A 93 2.75 0.09 -15.92
N LEU A 94 3.22 1.31 -16.14
CA LEU A 94 4.31 1.94 -15.40
C LEU A 94 3.78 3.03 -14.46
N GLU A 95 4.43 3.22 -13.31
CA GLU A 95 4.17 4.34 -12.39
C GLU A 95 5.46 5.12 -12.14
N MET A 96 5.41 6.44 -12.36
CA MET A 96 6.54 7.33 -12.17
C MET A 96 6.83 7.54 -10.68
N THR A 97 8.06 7.25 -10.27
CA THR A 97 8.49 7.25 -8.87
C THR A 97 9.53 8.32 -8.56
N GLN A 98 10.23 8.84 -9.57
CA GLN A 98 11.28 9.81 -9.35
C GLN A 98 11.52 10.69 -10.58
N ILE A 99 11.86 11.96 -10.33
CA ILE A 99 12.35 12.90 -11.34
C ILE A 99 13.83 13.17 -11.08
N GLY A 100 14.63 13.11 -12.14
CA GLY A 100 16.05 13.37 -12.10
C GLY A 100 16.84 12.33 -11.29
N LYS A 101 18.15 12.49 -11.25
CA LYS A 101 19.06 11.78 -10.34
C LYS A 101 20.33 12.57 -10.14
N GLN A 102 20.94 12.46 -8.94
CA GLN A 102 22.31 12.90 -8.75
C GLN A 102 23.26 12.01 -9.56
N CYS A 103 24.17 12.63 -10.31
CA CYS A 103 25.23 11.95 -11.04
C CYS A 103 26.47 11.83 -10.16
N HIS A 104 26.74 10.63 -9.63
CA HIS A 104 27.97 10.36 -8.86
C HIS A 104 29.16 10.01 -9.76
N SER A 105 28.90 9.61 -11.00
CA SER A 105 29.91 9.33 -12.02
C SER A 105 29.47 9.99 -13.32
N HIS A 106 30.34 10.84 -13.88
CA HIS A 106 30.08 11.51 -15.15
C HIS A 106 30.05 10.46 -16.28
N CYS A 107 28.86 10.27 -16.87
CA CYS A 107 28.67 9.32 -17.97
C CYS A 107 29.42 9.76 -19.24
N ALA A 108 29.52 8.87 -20.23
CA ALA A 108 30.19 9.15 -21.50
C ALA A 108 29.66 10.43 -22.18
N ILE A 109 28.35 10.67 -22.11
CA ILE A 109 27.73 11.90 -22.63
C ILE A 109 28.18 13.15 -21.87
N TYR A 110 28.22 13.10 -20.54
CA TYR A 110 28.70 14.24 -19.75
C TYR A 110 30.17 14.53 -20.06
N GLN A 111 31.00 13.51 -20.19
CA GLN A 111 32.42 13.68 -20.55
C GLN A 111 32.59 14.31 -21.95
N ARG A 112 31.70 13.97 -22.89
CA ARG A 112 31.74 14.48 -24.26
C ARG A 112 31.14 15.89 -24.41
N MET A 113 30.06 16.18 -23.69
CA MET A 113 29.23 17.38 -23.90
C MET A 113 29.28 18.37 -22.75
N GLY A 114 29.87 18.01 -21.60
CA GLY A 114 29.88 18.81 -20.37
C GLY A 114 28.54 18.83 -19.61
N GLU A 115 27.46 18.26 -20.17
CA GLU A 115 26.14 18.19 -19.57
C GLU A 115 25.44 16.86 -19.94
N CYS A 116 24.55 16.39 -19.05
CA CYS A 116 23.66 15.25 -19.30
C CYS A 116 22.22 15.67 -18.99
N ILE A 117 21.26 15.22 -19.79
CA ILE A 117 19.85 15.57 -19.64
C ILE A 117 19.14 14.79 -18.51
N MET A 118 19.61 13.57 -18.21
CA MET A 118 18.97 12.66 -17.24
C MET A 118 18.82 13.22 -15.82
N PRO A 119 19.79 13.94 -15.24
CA PRO A 119 19.63 14.55 -13.91
C PRO A 119 18.48 15.53 -13.78
N LYS A 120 18.08 16.19 -14.87
CA LYS A 120 17.10 17.28 -14.87
C LYS A 120 15.76 16.90 -15.50
N GLU A 121 15.79 16.10 -16.56
CA GLU A 121 14.62 15.78 -17.38
C GLU A 121 14.28 14.29 -17.39
N GLY A 122 15.22 13.43 -16.98
CA GLY A 122 14.98 11.98 -16.92
C GLY A 122 14.06 11.64 -15.75
N VAL A 123 13.10 10.74 -15.97
CA VAL A 123 12.27 10.20 -14.89
C VAL A 123 12.45 8.71 -14.76
N PHE A 124 12.09 8.18 -13.61
CA PHE A 124 12.15 6.76 -13.29
C PHE A 124 10.77 6.24 -12.91
N ALA A 125 10.53 4.98 -13.24
CA ALA A 125 9.28 4.30 -12.97
C ALA A 125 9.50 2.88 -12.46
N VAL A 126 8.46 2.37 -11.82
CA VAL A 126 8.29 0.94 -11.49
C VAL A 126 7.25 0.32 -12.41
N VAL A 127 7.36 -0.99 -12.62
CA VAL A 127 6.39 -1.77 -13.39
C VAL A 127 5.30 -2.29 -12.46
N LEU A 128 4.10 -1.70 -12.54
CA LEU A 128 2.93 -2.17 -11.80
C LEU A 128 2.34 -3.43 -12.43
N LYS A 129 2.24 -3.45 -13.77
CA LYS A 129 1.78 -4.60 -14.55
C LYS A 129 2.78 -4.88 -15.66
N GLY A 130 3.35 -6.09 -15.64
CA GLY A 130 4.20 -6.59 -16.72
C GLY A 130 3.43 -6.82 -18.02
N GLY A 131 4.14 -6.86 -19.13
CA GLY A 131 3.56 -6.95 -20.46
C GLY A 131 4.60 -6.80 -21.55
N THR A 132 4.21 -7.05 -22.79
CA THR A 132 5.05 -6.75 -23.95
C THR A 132 4.81 -5.30 -24.39
N ILE A 133 5.90 -4.60 -24.72
CA ILE A 133 5.86 -3.29 -25.37
C ILE A 133 6.65 -3.32 -26.67
N LYS A 134 6.24 -2.52 -27.65
CA LYS A 134 6.86 -2.42 -28.97
C LYS A 134 7.05 -0.97 -29.38
N LYS A 135 8.13 -0.71 -30.11
CA LYS A 135 8.35 0.60 -30.72
C LYS A 135 7.13 0.99 -31.57
N GLY A 136 6.65 2.21 -31.34
CA GLY A 136 5.47 2.75 -32.00
C GLY A 136 4.16 2.56 -31.22
N ASP A 137 4.16 1.81 -30.12
CA ASP A 137 3.00 1.68 -29.24
C ASP A 137 2.50 3.04 -28.78
N GLU A 138 1.19 3.15 -28.66
CA GLU A 138 0.54 4.29 -28.03
C GLU A 138 0.82 4.30 -26.53
N VAL A 139 1.06 5.50 -25.99
CA VAL A 139 1.28 5.71 -24.57
C VAL A 139 0.14 6.55 -24.00
N THR A 140 -0.66 5.94 -23.14
CA THR A 140 -1.77 6.61 -22.45
C THR A 140 -1.34 6.99 -21.05
N MET A 141 -1.36 8.28 -20.76
CA MET A 141 -1.12 8.80 -19.42
C MET A 141 -2.39 8.66 -18.58
N ILE A 142 -2.25 8.10 -17.40
CA ILE A 142 -3.27 8.06 -16.36
C ILE A 142 -2.79 9.02 -15.25
N PRO A 143 -3.56 10.06 -14.91
CA PRO A 143 -3.18 11.02 -13.88
C PRO A 143 -2.81 10.36 -12.55
N ALA A 144 -1.91 10.99 -11.80
CA ALA A 144 -1.54 10.53 -10.47
C ALA A 144 -2.78 10.48 -9.56
N ASN A 145 -3.01 9.34 -8.94
CA ASN A 145 -3.95 9.18 -7.82
C ASN A 145 -3.16 8.67 -6.62
N PHE A 146 -3.16 9.46 -5.54
CA PHE A 146 -2.43 9.17 -4.32
C PHE A 146 -2.83 7.81 -3.72
N TYR A 147 -4.14 7.56 -3.62
CA TYR A 147 -4.67 6.32 -3.06
C TYR A 147 -4.48 5.12 -3.98
N ALA A 148 -4.40 5.33 -5.31
CA ALA A 148 -4.05 4.25 -6.25
C ALA A 148 -2.63 3.74 -6.01
N THR A 149 -1.71 4.65 -5.67
CA THR A 149 -0.33 4.29 -5.27
C THR A 149 -0.33 3.47 -3.98
N VAL A 150 -1.16 3.85 -3.00
CA VAL A 150 -1.30 3.11 -1.73
C VAL A 150 -1.93 1.73 -1.95
N ARG A 151 -2.97 1.64 -2.81
CA ARG A 151 -3.67 0.38 -3.15
C ARG A 151 -2.75 -0.60 -3.88
N ASP A 152 -2.06 -0.13 -4.92
CA ASP A 152 -1.24 -0.98 -5.81
C ASP A 152 0.19 -1.15 -5.30
N ARG A 153 0.44 -0.83 -4.03
CA ARG A 153 1.74 -0.97 -3.38
C ARG A 153 2.21 -2.43 -3.40
N ASN A 154 3.52 -2.62 -3.31
CA ASN A 154 4.06 -3.91 -2.93
C ASN A 154 3.71 -4.17 -1.46
N LYS A 155 2.88 -5.18 -1.17
CA LYS A 155 2.46 -5.52 0.20
C LYS A 155 3.66 -5.86 1.12
N ALA A 156 4.81 -6.25 0.56
CA ALA A 156 6.03 -6.48 1.33
C ALA A 156 6.78 -5.22 1.74
N ALA A 157 6.51 -4.09 1.08
CA ALA A 157 7.17 -2.84 1.36
C ALA A 157 6.64 -2.22 2.66
N ASP A 158 7.54 -1.74 3.50
CA ASP A 158 7.15 -0.91 4.64
C ASP A 158 6.57 0.39 4.09
N THR A 159 5.29 0.63 4.33
CA THR A 159 4.53 1.69 3.66
C THR A 159 3.94 2.66 4.68
N LEU A 160 4.12 3.95 4.41
CA LEU A 160 3.64 5.04 5.23
C LEU A 160 2.95 6.09 4.34
N THR A 161 1.87 6.68 4.86
CA THR A 161 1.38 7.97 4.39
C THR A 161 1.61 9.03 5.46
N ALA A 162 2.02 10.22 5.04
CA ALA A 162 2.19 11.38 5.90
C ALA A 162 1.28 12.51 5.39
N THR A 163 0.54 13.14 6.30
CA THR A 163 -0.38 14.23 5.99
C THR A 163 -0.05 15.44 6.86
N VAL A 164 0.13 16.60 6.25
CA VAL A 164 0.26 17.86 7.00
C VAL A 164 -1.11 18.25 7.54
N ILE A 165 -1.25 18.34 8.87
CA ILE A 165 -2.54 18.55 9.52
C ILE A 165 -2.72 19.96 10.10
N THR A 166 -1.65 20.77 10.16
CA THR A 166 -1.70 22.18 10.58
C THR A 166 -0.85 23.08 9.68
N GLY A 167 -1.12 24.40 9.76
CA GLY A 167 -0.36 25.42 9.06
C GLY A 167 -0.74 25.60 7.58
N LYS A 168 0.12 26.29 6.83
CA LYS A 168 -0.18 26.75 5.46
C LYS A 168 -0.27 25.62 4.43
N ASN A 169 0.43 24.51 4.68
CA ASN A 169 0.48 23.36 3.77
C ASN A 169 -0.48 22.24 4.20
N ARG A 170 -1.46 22.56 5.06
CA ARG A 170 -2.45 21.60 5.56
C ARG A 170 -3.17 20.90 4.40
N GLY A 171 -3.27 19.57 4.47
CA GLY A 171 -3.86 18.72 3.44
C GLY A 171 -2.86 18.18 2.41
N GLU A 172 -1.59 18.64 2.42
CA GLU A 172 -0.54 18.00 1.62
C GLU A 172 -0.26 16.58 2.12
N LYS A 173 -0.06 15.66 1.18
CA LYS A 173 0.22 14.24 1.46
C LYS A 173 1.50 13.75 0.80
N LEU A 174 2.16 12.83 1.49
CA LEU A 174 3.32 12.08 1.03
C LEU A 174 3.08 10.59 1.25
N CYS A 175 3.35 9.76 0.24
CA CYS A 175 3.38 8.32 0.36
C CYS A 175 4.82 7.84 0.22
N MET A 176 5.28 7.03 1.17
CA MET A 176 6.61 6.43 1.17
C MET A 176 6.52 4.91 1.22
N MET A 177 7.44 4.24 0.52
CA MET A 177 7.65 2.80 0.55
C MET A 177 9.15 2.53 0.68
N ASP A 178 9.55 1.75 1.68
CA ASP A 178 10.95 1.38 1.97
C ASP A 178 11.90 2.60 2.00
N GLY A 179 11.46 3.70 2.60
CA GLY A 179 12.24 4.94 2.72
C GLY A 179 12.34 5.76 1.44
N LYS A 180 11.54 5.44 0.43
CA LYS A 180 11.48 6.17 -0.85
C LYS A 180 10.11 6.77 -1.06
N ILE A 181 10.12 7.97 -1.63
CA ILE A 181 8.91 8.71 -2.00
C ILE A 181 8.27 8.02 -3.20
N ARG A 182 6.95 7.85 -3.16
CA ARG A 182 6.17 7.13 -4.18
C ARG A 182 5.08 7.98 -4.80
N ALA A 183 4.39 8.76 -3.99
CA ALA A 183 3.41 9.72 -4.46
C ALA A 183 3.40 10.93 -3.53
N VAL A 184 3.04 12.08 -4.09
CA VAL A 184 2.77 13.31 -3.34
C VAL A 184 1.47 13.92 -3.85
N ARG A 185 0.74 14.59 -2.95
CA ARG A 185 -0.47 15.35 -3.28
C ARG A 185 -0.37 16.73 -2.63
N SER A 186 -0.55 17.79 -3.42
CA SER A 186 -0.62 19.14 -2.87
C SER A 186 -2.01 19.42 -2.28
N SER A 187 -2.09 20.42 -1.40
CA SER A 187 -3.32 20.84 -0.73
C SER A 187 -4.35 21.45 -1.70
N GLY A 188 -3.91 21.96 -2.86
CA GLY A 188 -4.76 22.55 -3.91
C GLY A 188 -5.17 21.60 -5.04
N ALA A 189 -4.76 20.33 -5.02
CA ALA A 189 -4.98 19.39 -6.11
C ALA A 189 -6.40 18.76 -6.12
N GLY A 190 -7.43 19.61 -6.08
CA GLY A 190 -8.73 19.36 -6.69
C GLY A 190 -8.90 20.08 -8.05
N MET A 191 -7.98 20.99 -8.40
CA MET A 191 -8.04 21.78 -9.63
C MET A 191 -6.63 22.04 -10.20
N TYR A 192 -6.07 21.09 -10.95
CA TYR A 192 -4.99 21.40 -11.89
C TYR A 192 -5.37 20.91 -13.29
N HIS A 193 -6.21 21.72 -13.96
CA HIS A 193 -6.10 21.85 -15.42
C HIS A 193 -4.89 22.73 -15.68
N GLY A 194 -3.88 22.20 -16.37
CA GLY A 194 -2.55 22.79 -16.47
C GLY A 194 -2.57 24.27 -16.87
N LEU A 195 -2.06 25.14 -15.99
CA LEU A 195 -1.68 26.51 -16.32
C LEU A 195 -0.39 26.91 -15.59
N HIS A 196 0.60 27.26 -16.42
CA HIS A 196 1.77 28.11 -16.22
C HIS A 196 2.40 28.25 -14.83
N LYS A 197 3.50 27.50 -14.60
CA LYS A 197 4.56 27.84 -13.64
C LYS A 197 5.49 28.89 -14.27
N HIS A 198 5.18 30.19 -14.15
CA HIS A 198 6.10 31.24 -14.61
C HIS A 198 6.75 32.12 -13.53
N ASP A 199 6.35 32.01 -12.26
CA ASP A 199 7.01 32.72 -11.16
C ASP A 199 7.25 31.76 -9.98
N MET A 200 8.47 31.24 -9.84
CA MET A 200 8.84 30.39 -8.71
C MET A 200 10.07 30.94 -7.98
N ASN A 201 9.95 31.12 -6.65
CA ASN A 201 11.05 31.40 -5.73
C ASN A 201 12.06 30.23 -5.65
N GLU A 202 13.28 30.47 -5.15
CA GLU A 202 14.33 29.44 -5.05
C GLU A 202 13.94 28.18 -4.24
N ALA A 203 13.04 28.29 -3.25
CA ALA A 203 12.55 27.15 -2.46
C ALA A 203 11.76 26.11 -3.29
N ALA A 204 11.11 26.54 -4.37
CA ALA A 204 10.37 25.64 -5.27
C ALA A 204 11.28 24.80 -6.19
N LYS A 205 12.59 25.07 -6.21
CA LYS A 205 13.56 24.24 -6.94
C LYS A 205 13.92 22.95 -6.18
N GLU A 206 13.65 22.90 -4.88
CA GLU A 206 13.93 21.74 -4.01
C GLU A 206 12.68 20.94 -3.64
N SER A 207 11.49 21.42 -4.03
CA SER A 207 10.23 20.70 -3.76
C SER A 207 10.05 19.51 -4.71
N ILE A 208 9.36 18.49 -4.22
CA ILE A 208 9.02 17.32 -5.03
C ILE A 208 7.86 17.70 -5.96
N SER A 209 7.94 17.32 -7.24
CA SER A 209 6.86 17.60 -8.20
C SER A 209 5.51 17.08 -7.70
N GLY A 210 4.59 18.00 -7.43
CA GLY A 210 3.27 17.72 -6.87
C GLY A 210 3.09 18.09 -5.39
N SER A 211 4.08 18.71 -4.75
CA SER A 211 4.01 19.24 -3.37
C SER A 211 4.73 20.59 -3.24
N ASP A 212 4.19 21.47 -2.39
CA ASP A 212 4.79 22.77 -2.07
C ASP A 212 5.58 22.73 -0.75
N PHE A 213 5.34 21.69 0.08
CA PHE A 213 6.00 21.49 1.35
C PHE A 213 7.09 20.40 1.30
N PHE A 214 6.74 19.18 0.89
CA PHE A 214 7.61 18.03 1.02
C PHE A 214 8.82 18.11 0.07
N ASN A 215 9.98 17.84 0.65
CA ASN A 215 11.26 17.66 -0.04
C ASN A 215 11.98 16.40 0.48
N GLU A 216 13.15 16.08 -0.08
CA GLU A 216 13.92 14.89 0.30
C GLU A 216 14.31 14.89 1.80
N LYS A 217 14.65 16.06 2.36
CA LYS A 217 15.02 16.18 3.78
C LYS A 217 13.83 15.90 4.70
N HIS A 218 12.65 16.43 4.38
CA HIS A 218 11.43 16.11 5.13
C HIS A 218 11.10 14.63 5.07
N ALA A 219 11.25 14.00 3.89
CA ALA A 219 11.01 12.58 3.73
C ALA A 219 11.96 11.72 4.59
N GLU A 220 13.23 12.09 4.72
CA GLU A 220 14.18 11.42 5.61
C GLU A 220 13.76 11.52 7.09
N GLU A 221 13.33 12.70 7.53
CA GLU A 221 12.86 12.92 8.91
C GLU A 221 11.58 12.14 9.21
N ILE A 222 10.62 12.17 8.29
CA ILE A 222 9.36 11.41 8.34
C ILE A 222 9.65 9.91 8.44
N TRP A 223 10.54 9.40 7.58
CA TRP A 223 10.87 7.98 7.57
C TRP A 223 11.55 7.55 8.88
N LYS A 224 12.46 8.37 9.41
CA LYS A 224 13.09 8.11 10.70
C LYS A 224 12.07 8.08 11.85
N ALA A 225 11.08 8.97 11.83
CA ALA A 225 10.02 9.00 12.82
C ALA A 225 9.10 7.77 12.74
N HIS A 226 8.76 7.34 11.52
CA HIS A 226 8.01 6.11 11.26
C HIS A 226 8.72 4.87 11.81
N LEU A 227 10.01 4.72 11.55
CA LEU A 227 10.82 3.62 12.11
C LEU A 227 10.90 3.66 13.64
N ALA A 228 10.66 4.82 14.26
CA ALA A 228 10.57 5.02 15.70
C ALA A 228 9.13 4.89 16.25
N ASP A 229 8.19 4.36 15.46
CA ASP A 229 6.79 4.10 15.82
C ASP A 229 6.01 5.38 16.23
N LYS A 230 6.40 6.52 15.66
CA LYS A 230 5.67 7.78 15.85
C LYS A 230 4.53 7.90 14.85
N HIS A 231 3.36 8.33 15.32
CA HIS A 231 2.20 8.65 14.49
C HIS A 231 2.01 10.17 14.28
N ARG A 232 2.80 11.01 14.96
CA ARG A 232 2.73 12.47 14.85
C ARG A 232 4.11 13.09 15.03
N ILE A 233 4.46 14.04 14.18
CA ILE A 233 5.71 14.82 14.26
C ILE A 233 5.45 16.29 13.90
N THR A 234 6.46 17.13 14.13
CA THR A 234 6.44 18.54 13.74
C THR A 234 7.65 18.84 12.88
N ILE A 235 7.43 19.40 11.70
CA ILE A 235 8.48 19.89 10.79
C ILE A 235 8.11 21.33 10.42
N GLU A 236 9.04 22.27 10.59
CA GLU A 236 8.82 23.70 10.26
C GLU A 236 7.52 24.26 10.86
N GLU A 237 7.29 24.01 12.16
CA GLU A 237 6.11 24.45 12.93
C GLU A 237 4.76 23.87 12.46
N GLN A 238 4.78 22.94 11.52
CA GLN A 238 3.59 22.25 11.01
C GLN A 238 3.55 20.83 11.55
N GLU A 239 2.40 20.43 12.07
CA GLU A 239 2.16 19.07 12.53
C GLU A 239 1.86 18.16 11.34
N ILE A 240 2.43 16.96 11.38
CA ILE A 240 2.28 15.93 10.36
C ILE A 240 1.79 14.67 11.05
N PHE A 241 0.66 14.14 10.57
CA PHE A 241 0.17 12.82 10.95
C PHE A 241 0.84 11.75 10.09
N LEU A 242 1.38 10.73 10.74
CA LEU A 242 2.03 9.58 10.12
C LEU A 242 1.11 8.36 10.27
N HIS A 243 0.63 7.84 9.14
CA HIS A 243 -0.21 6.66 9.08
C HIS A 243 0.50 5.51 8.38
N SER A 244 0.98 4.57 9.17
CA SER A 244 1.53 3.30 8.69
C SER A 244 0.43 2.49 8.02
N ILE A 245 0.68 2.03 6.80
CA ILE A 245 -0.30 1.28 6.01
C ILE A 245 -0.04 -0.22 6.20
N GLY A 246 -0.89 -0.87 6.97
CA GLY A 246 -0.85 -2.32 7.20
C GLY A 246 -1.43 -3.13 6.04
N ASN A 247 -1.14 -4.43 6.02
CA ASN A 247 -1.84 -5.38 5.18
C ASN A 247 -2.83 -6.19 6.00
N ARG A 248 -3.85 -6.70 5.31
CA ARG A 248 -4.68 -7.81 5.78
C ARG A 248 -3.84 -8.94 6.32
N ALA A 249 -4.07 -9.29 7.59
CA ALA A 249 -3.35 -10.38 8.21
C ALA A 249 -3.67 -11.67 7.45
N ARG A 250 -2.64 -12.33 6.90
CA ARG A 250 -2.82 -13.57 6.15
C ARG A 250 -2.81 -14.77 7.09
N LEU A 251 -3.95 -15.46 7.18
CA LEU A 251 -4.12 -16.72 7.89
C LEU A 251 -3.98 -17.89 6.91
N VAL A 252 -2.98 -18.73 7.13
CA VAL A 252 -2.69 -19.91 6.33
C VAL A 252 -3.02 -21.15 7.14
N ILE A 253 -4.08 -21.86 6.75
CA ILE A 253 -4.59 -23.04 7.43
C ILE A 253 -4.16 -24.29 6.67
N CYS A 254 -3.32 -25.12 7.29
CA CYS A 254 -2.93 -26.43 6.79
C CYS A 254 -3.90 -27.48 7.32
N GLY A 255 -4.80 -27.93 6.45
CA GLY A 255 -5.91 -28.83 6.75
C GLY A 255 -7.25 -28.09 6.74
N GLY A 256 -8.25 -28.67 6.09
CA GLY A 256 -9.59 -28.16 5.89
C GLY A 256 -10.66 -28.96 6.63
N GLY A 257 -10.34 -29.55 7.79
CA GLY A 257 -11.32 -30.29 8.60
C GLY A 257 -12.40 -29.40 9.22
N HIS A 258 -13.30 -30.00 10.00
CA HIS A 258 -14.44 -29.28 10.62
C HIS A 258 -14.04 -28.07 11.49
N VAL A 259 -12.93 -28.17 12.22
CA VAL A 259 -12.38 -27.04 13.00
C VAL A 259 -11.89 -25.94 12.07
N SER A 260 -11.20 -26.30 10.98
CA SER A 260 -10.73 -25.35 9.96
C SER A 260 -11.87 -24.57 9.36
N THR A 261 -12.97 -25.23 9.00
CA THR A 261 -14.16 -24.56 8.48
C THR A 261 -14.70 -23.51 9.44
N ALA A 262 -14.85 -23.85 10.72
CA ALA A 262 -15.32 -22.89 11.72
C ALA A 262 -14.33 -21.71 11.85
N LEU A 263 -13.02 -21.99 11.79
CA LEU A 263 -11.97 -20.97 11.80
C LEU A 263 -12.02 -20.06 10.56
N VAL A 264 -12.25 -20.60 9.37
CA VAL A 264 -12.41 -19.82 8.12
C VAL A 264 -13.54 -18.80 8.27
N ARG A 265 -14.70 -19.22 8.77
CA ARG A 265 -15.85 -18.31 8.97
C ARG A 265 -15.52 -17.18 9.94
N MET A 266 -14.90 -17.50 11.08
CA MET A 266 -14.51 -16.48 12.06
C MET A 266 -13.43 -15.54 11.53
N ALA A 267 -12.44 -16.09 10.84
CA ALA A 267 -11.37 -15.32 10.22
C ALA A 267 -11.92 -14.38 9.13
N LYS A 268 -12.95 -14.80 8.39
CA LYS A 268 -13.61 -13.96 7.38
C LYS A 268 -14.32 -12.78 8.01
N LEU A 269 -15.02 -13.01 9.14
CA LEU A 269 -15.66 -11.95 9.92
C LEU A 269 -14.66 -10.96 10.53
N LEU A 270 -13.45 -11.43 10.84
CA LEU A 270 -12.36 -10.62 11.41
C LEU A 270 -11.41 -10.05 10.35
N ASP A 271 -11.83 -10.13 9.10
CA ASP A 271 -11.15 -9.59 7.95
C ASP A 271 -9.71 -10.11 7.74
N PHE A 272 -9.47 -11.41 7.91
CA PHE A 272 -8.19 -12.04 7.52
C PHE A 272 -8.20 -12.44 6.05
N GLU A 273 -7.05 -12.38 5.37
CA GLU A 273 -6.83 -13.03 4.07
C GLU A 273 -6.61 -14.53 4.31
N ILE A 274 -7.50 -15.37 3.80
CA ILE A 274 -7.55 -16.79 4.20
C ILE A 274 -7.03 -17.69 3.09
N TRP A 275 -5.95 -18.40 3.38
CA TRP A 275 -5.42 -19.48 2.55
C TRP A 275 -5.68 -20.82 3.21
N VAL A 276 -6.27 -21.76 2.47
CA VAL A 276 -6.46 -23.14 2.93
C VAL A 276 -5.69 -24.11 2.04
N LEU A 277 -4.84 -24.91 2.68
CA LEU A 277 -4.10 -26.00 2.05
C LEU A 277 -4.76 -27.30 2.49
N GLU A 278 -5.12 -28.17 1.55
CA GLU A 278 -5.85 -29.41 1.84
C GLU A 278 -5.59 -30.45 0.76
N ASP A 279 -5.30 -31.69 1.14
CA ASP A 279 -4.98 -32.76 0.20
C ASP A 279 -6.23 -33.53 -0.27
N ARG A 280 -7.38 -33.32 0.38
CA ARG A 280 -8.67 -33.94 0.05
C ARG A 280 -9.61 -32.94 -0.65
N PRO A 281 -9.98 -33.16 -1.92
CA PRO A 281 -10.83 -32.24 -2.69
C PRO A 281 -12.14 -31.82 -2.02
N PHE A 282 -12.81 -32.76 -1.34
CA PHE A 282 -14.07 -32.48 -0.64
C PHE A 282 -13.93 -31.37 0.42
N PHE A 283 -12.87 -31.44 1.23
CA PHE A 283 -12.63 -30.46 2.30
C PHE A 283 -12.11 -29.13 1.74
N ALA A 284 -11.35 -29.17 0.64
CA ALA A 284 -10.90 -27.97 -0.06
C ALA A 284 -12.07 -27.17 -0.64
N GLU A 285 -13.02 -27.85 -1.28
CA GLU A 285 -14.24 -27.21 -1.82
C GLU A 285 -15.13 -26.66 -0.69
N HIS A 286 -15.26 -27.40 0.41
CA HIS A 286 -16.03 -26.92 1.55
C HIS A 286 -15.42 -25.66 2.19
N ALA A 287 -14.10 -25.59 2.35
CA ALA A 287 -13.43 -24.39 2.85
C ALA A 287 -13.67 -23.16 1.96
N LYS A 288 -13.71 -23.36 0.64
CA LYS A 288 -14.06 -22.31 -0.34
C LYS A 288 -15.48 -21.80 -0.13
N GLN A 289 -16.45 -22.71 0.02
CA GLN A 289 -17.86 -22.36 0.26
C GLN A 289 -18.06 -21.54 1.54
N GLU A 290 -17.20 -21.74 2.53
CA GLU A 290 -17.27 -21.11 3.84
C GLU A 290 -16.52 -19.77 3.91
N GLY A 291 -15.90 -19.36 2.79
CA GLY A 291 -15.33 -18.03 2.62
C GLY A 291 -13.81 -17.96 2.59
N ALA A 292 -13.09 -19.07 2.38
CA ALA A 292 -11.65 -19.03 2.11
C ALA A 292 -11.36 -18.27 0.81
N ASP A 293 -10.43 -17.32 0.85
CA ASP A 293 -10.09 -16.47 -0.31
C ASP A 293 -9.24 -17.25 -1.32
N HIS A 294 -8.34 -18.13 -0.83
CA HIS A 294 -7.42 -18.91 -1.66
C HIS A 294 -7.36 -20.38 -1.21
N ILE A 295 -7.38 -21.29 -2.19
CA ILE A 295 -7.40 -22.74 -1.94
C ILE A 295 -6.30 -23.40 -2.78
N LEU A 296 -5.41 -24.14 -2.10
CA LEU A 296 -4.40 -24.98 -2.73
C LEU A 296 -4.71 -26.43 -2.39
N CYS A 297 -5.37 -27.12 -3.32
CA CYS A 297 -5.70 -28.53 -3.18
C CYS A 297 -4.54 -29.40 -3.68
N GLY A 298 -3.87 -30.15 -2.79
CA GLY A 298 -2.72 -30.98 -3.15
C GLY A 298 -1.79 -31.26 -1.97
N ASP A 299 -0.54 -31.62 -2.28
CA ASP A 299 0.48 -31.84 -1.26
C ASP A 299 0.74 -30.56 -0.44
N TYR A 300 0.89 -30.71 0.87
CA TYR A 300 1.04 -29.58 1.79
C TYR A 300 2.37 -28.84 1.59
N VAL A 301 3.48 -29.54 1.38
CA VAL A 301 4.81 -28.93 1.24
C VAL A 301 4.90 -28.16 -0.07
N GLU A 302 4.44 -28.77 -1.17
CA GLU A 302 4.36 -28.11 -2.47
C GLU A 302 3.42 -26.91 -2.46
N SER A 303 2.31 -27.00 -1.72
CA SER A 303 1.35 -25.90 -1.58
C SER A 303 1.93 -24.76 -0.74
N LEU A 304 2.62 -25.07 0.37
CA LEU A 304 3.33 -24.06 1.17
C LEU A 304 4.41 -23.34 0.34
N ALA A 305 5.07 -24.03 -0.60
CA ALA A 305 6.03 -23.42 -1.53
C ALA A 305 5.42 -22.26 -2.35
N LYS A 306 4.11 -22.32 -2.65
CA LYS A 306 3.38 -21.35 -3.47
C LYS A 306 2.81 -20.16 -2.69
N ILE A 307 2.74 -20.26 -1.36
CA ILE A 307 2.25 -19.14 -0.52
C ILE A 307 3.17 -17.93 -0.70
N PRO A 308 2.62 -16.73 -0.99
CA PRO A 308 3.41 -15.52 -1.13
C PRO A 308 4.26 -15.23 0.12
N LYS A 309 5.49 -14.77 -0.12
CA LYS A 309 6.48 -14.43 0.91
C LYS A 309 6.59 -12.92 1.13
N ASP A 310 5.51 -12.22 0.81
CA ASP A 310 5.37 -10.77 0.88
C ASP A 310 5.04 -10.29 2.30
N VAL A 311 4.39 -11.09 3.14
CA VAL A 311 4.09 -10.75 4.53
C VAL A 311 4.42 -11.88 5.49
N ASP A 312 4.64 -11.53 6.77
CA ASP A 312 4.72 -12.50 7.85
C ASP A 312 3.33 -13.13 8.08
N ASN A 313 3.19 -14.41 7.74
CA ASN A 313 1.90 -15.11 7.78
C ASN A 313 1.60 -15.71 9.17
N TYR A 314 0.30 -15.89 9.47
CA TYR A 314 -0.19 -16.64 10.63
C TYR A 314 -0.51 -18.07 10.19
N TYR A 315 0.32 -19.03 10.58
CA TYR A 315 0.14 -20.42 10.18
C TYR A 315 -0.59 -21.24 11.24
N VAL A 316 -1.53 -22.07 10.80
CA VAL A 316 -2.23 -23.03 11.66
C VAL A 316 -2.14 -24.42 11.06
N CYS A 317 -1.54 -25.36 11.79
CA CYS A 317 -1.45 -26.76 11.42
C CYS A 317 -2.54 -27.57 12.13
N MET A 318 -3.54 -28.00 11.36
CA MET A 318 -4.64 -28.85 11.78
C MET A 318 -4.98 -29.88 10.70
N THR A 319 -3.95 -30.58 10.22
CA THR A 319 -4.07 -31.60 9.17
C THR A 319 -4.72 -32.89 9.71
N ARG A 320 -5.02 -33.83 8.81
CA ARG A 320 -5.65 -35.12 9.14
C ARG A 320 -4.74 -36.14 9.85
N GLY A 321 -3.46 -35.83 10.08
CA GLY A 321 -2.53 -36.82 10.62
C GLY A 321 -1.22 -36.23 11.12
N HIS A 322 -0.62 -36.90 12.10
CA HIS A 322 0.50 -36.32 12.85
C HIS A 322 1.74 -36.00 12.01
N ARG A 323 1.97 -36.84 11.00
CA ARG A 323 3.08 -36.70 10.06
C ARG A 323 2.97 -35.41 9.23
N PHE A 324 1.79 -35.10 8.72
CA PHE A 324 1.57 -33.95 7.85
C PHE A 324 1.74 -32.63 8.60
N ASP A 325 1.29 -32.54 9.86
CA ASP A 325 1.54 -31.34 10.68
C ASP A 325 3.05 -31.08 10.86
N LEU A 326 3.86 -32.11 11.07
CA LEU A 326 5.31 -31.97 11.21
C LEU A 326 5.97 -31.55 9.88
N GLU A 327 5.55 -32.12 8.76
CA GLU A 327 6.03 -31.74 7.42
C GLU A 327 5.70 -30.26 7.11
N CYS A 328 4.47 -29.82 7.41
CA CYS A 328 4.07 -28.42 7.31
C CYS A 328 4.95 -27.52 8.18
N LEU A 329 5.13 -27.87 9.46
CA LEU A 329 5.94 -27.08 10.39
C LEU A 329 7.40 -26.96 9.93
N LYS A 330 8.01 -28.05 9.43
CA LYS A 330 9.37 -27.99 8.86
C LYS A 330 9.46 -27.04 7.66
N GLU A 331 8.45 -26.97 6.82
CA GLU A 331 8.45 -26.01 5.70
C GLU A 331 8.19 -24.57 6.17
N ILE A 332 7.27 -24.36 7.12
CA ILE A 332 6.98 -23.05 7.72
C ILE A 332 8.23 -22.46 8.39
N TYR A 333 8.97 -23.27 9.14
CA TYR A 333 10.17 -22.85 9.88
C TYR A 333 11.38 -22.50 8.99
N LYS A 334 11.32 -22.77 7.67
CA LYS A 334 12.32 -22.25 6.72
C LYS A 334 12.14 -20.76 6.40
N ARG A 335 11.10 -20.11 6.97
CA ARG A 335 10.68 -18.74 6.65
C ARG A 335 10.46 -17.94 7.93
N THR A 336 10.32 -16.63 7.79
CA THR A 336 9.76 -15.78 8.85
C THR A 336 8.24 -15.95 8.89
N PHE A 337 7.65 -15.80 10.08
CA PHE A 337 6.22 -15.92 10.29
C PHE A 337 5.74 -15.05 11.46
N ALA A 338 4.47 -14.65 11.40
CA ALA A 338 3.84 -13.87 12.44
C ALA A 338 3.47 -14.74 13.66
N TYR A 339 2.99 -15.94 13.35
CA TYR A 339 2.49 -16.93 14.30
C TYR A 339 2.57 -18.32 13.68
N ALA A 340 2.85 -19.34 14.50
CA ALA A 340 2.76 -20.73 14.08
C ALA A 340 2.09 -21.54 15.19
N GLY A 341 0.91 -22.07 14.90
CA GLY A 341 0.13 -22.89 15.83
C GLY A 341 -0.06 -24.30 15.32
N MET A 342 -0.07 -25.29 16.23
CA MET A 342 -0.38 -26.68 15.90
C MET A 342 -1.39 -27.26 16.88
N MET A 343 -2.46 -27.82 16.32
CA MET A 343 -3.45 -28.57 17.07
C MET A 343 -2.88 -29.92 17.56
N GLY A 344 -2.92 -30.15 18.87
CA GLY A 344 -2.39 -31.36 19.47
C GLY A 344 -2.47 -31.37 20.98
N SER A 345 -2.35 -32.56 21.58
CA SER A 345 -2.26 -32.71 23.04
C SER A 345 -0.90 -32.21 23.55
N ARG A 346 -0.81 -31.88 24.85
CA ARG A 346 0.46 -31.49 25.49
C ARG A 346 1.59 -32.49 25.25
N LYS A 347 1.28 -33.79 25.34
CA LYS A 347 2.24 -34.87 25.06
C LYS A 347 2.77 -34.79 23.62
N ARG A 348 1.87 -34.53 22.66
CA ARG A 348 2.23 -34.38 21.25
C ARG A 348 3.06 -33.13 21.00
N SER A 349 2.73 -32.01 21.64
CA SER A 349 3.50 -30.77 21.52
C SER A 349 4.96 -30.95 21.95
N VAL A 350 5.22 -31.73 23.01
CA VAL A 350 6.58 -32.07 23.44
C VAL A 350 7.35 -32.85 22.36
N LEU A 351 6.71 -33.86 21.75
CA LEU A 351 7.34 -34.67 20.70
C LEU A 351 7.66 -33.84 19.46
N VAL A 352 6.71 -33.03 18.98
CA VAL A 352 6.91 -32.19 17.79
C VAL A 352 8.01 -31.16 18.01
N ARG A 353 8.11 -30.57 19.21
CA ARG A 353 9.22 -29.66 19.53
C ARG A 353 10.57 -30.37 19.45
N LYS A 354 10.66 -31.59 19.97
CA LYS A 354 11.87 -32.42 19.86
C LYS A 354 12.21 -32.74 18.40
N ASP A 355 11.23 -33.12 17.58
CA ASP A 355 11.43 -33.41 16.16
C ASP A 355 11.90 -32.19 15.36
N LEU A 356 11.47 -30.98 15.76
CA LEU A 356 11.95 -29.72 15.18
C LEU A 356 13.39 -29.42 15.61
N GLU A 357 13.75 -29.64 16.87
CA GLU A 357 15.14 -29.51 17.33
C GLU A 357 16.07 -30.49 16.60
N GLU A 358 15.66 -31.75 16.44
CA GLU A 358 16.40 -32.77 15.68
C GLU A 358 16.51 -32.43 14.18
N ALA A 359 15.56 -31.67 13.64
CA ALA A 359 15.61 -31.13 12.27
C ALA A 359 16.55 -29.92 12.12
N GLY A 360 17.19 -29.46 13.20
CA GLY A 360 18.20 -28.40 13.18
C GLY A 360 17.72 -27.02 13.60
N TYR A 361 16.49 -26.87 14.10
CA TYR A 361 15.99 -25.58 14.60
C TYR A 361 16.43 -25.34 16.04
N THR A 362 16.77 -24.08 16.37
CA THR A 362 17.20 -23.72 17.73
C THR A 362 16.03 -23.80 18.72
N LYS A 363 16.34 -23.98 20.01
CA LYS A 363 15.31 -23.95 21.06
C LYS A 363 14.48 -22.68 21.05
N GLU A 364 15.11 -21.53 20.80
CA GLU A 364 14.43 -20.24 20.68
C GLU A 364 13.44 -20.20 19.51
N GLN A 365 13.82 -20.77 18.35
CA GLN A 365 12.89 -20.90 17.22
C GLN A 365 11.73 -21.83 17.58
N VAL A 366 12.02 -22.99 18.16
CA VAL A 366 11.01 -24.01 18.52
C VAL A 366 10.04 -23.51 19.59
N GLN A 367 10.47 -22.63 20.50
CA GLN A 367 9.60 -22.01 21.50
C GLN A 367 8.50 -21.14 20.89
N LYS A 368 8.68 -20.61 19.67
CA LYS A 368 7.66 -19.83 18.95
C LYS A 368 6.44 -20.64 18.52
N LEU A 369 6.48 -21.98 18.60
CA LEU A 369 5.32 -22.82 18.29
C LEU A 369 4.27 -22.71 19.39
N HIS A 370 3.04 -22.34 19.02
CA HIS A 370 1.85 -22.40 19.87
C HIS A 370 1.24 -23.80 19.79
N SER A 371 1.53 -24.64 20.79
CA SER A 371 1.00 -26.00 20.86
C SER A 371 0.93 -26.49 22.31
N PRO A 372 -0.26 -26.89 22.82
CA PRO A 372 -1.57 -26.86 22.15
C PRO A 372 -1.95 -25.45 21.69
N ILE A 373 -2.59 -25.37 20.53
CA ILE A 373 -2.99 -24.11 19.90
C ILE A 373 -4.22 -23.52 20.57
N GLY A 374 -4.32 -22.18 20.63
CA GLY A 374 -5.49 -21.44 21.11
C GLY A 374 -5.50 -21.17 22.62
N LEU A 375 -6.31 -20.19 23.03
CA LEU A 375 -6.46 -19.81 24.43
C LEU A 375 -7.15 -20.92 25.25
N ALA A 376 -6.76 -21.06 26.52
CA ALA A 376 -7.29 -22.07 27.43
C ALA A 376 -8.71 -21.70 27.96
N ILE A 377 -9.71 -21.79 27.08
CA ILE A 377 -11.13 -21.45 27.38
C ILE A 377 -12.01 -22.67 27.70
N GLY A 378 -11.42 -23.87 27.74
CA GLY A 378 -12.17 -25.11 27.98
C GLY A 378 -13.00 -25.58 26.76
N ALA A 379 -12.58 -25.22 25.55
CA ALA A 379 -13.27 -25.55 24.30
C ALA A 379 -13.46 -27.07 24.08
N GLN A 380 -14.64 -27.47 23.60
CA GLN A 380 -15.03 -28.86 23.33
C GLN A 380 -15.54 -29.06 21.90
N THR A 381 -16.31 -28.11 21.39
CA THR A 381 -16.87 -28.19 20.02
C THR A 381 -15.90 -27.61 18.98
N PRO A 382 -16.02 -27.98 17.69
CA PRO A 382 -15.19 -27.38 16.65
C PRO A 382 -15.27 -25.85 16.58
N ALA A 383 -16.44 -25.28 16.84
CA ALA A 383 -16.63 -23.82 16.87
C ALA A 383 -15.94 -23.17 18.08
N GLU A 384 -16.02 -23.79 19.26
CA GLU A 384 -15.30 -23.30 20.45
C GLU A 384 -13.78 -23.41 20.28
N ILE A 385 -13.30 -24.49 19.65
CA ILE A 385 -11.86 -24.65 19.35
C ILE A 385 -11.42 -23.58 18.35
N ALA A 386 -12.20 -23.33 17.29
CA ALA A 386 -11.92 -22.26 16.34
C ALA A 386 -11.91 -20.88 17.04
N LEU A 387 -12.85 -20.62 17.95
CA LEU A 387 -12.89 -19.40 18.76
C LEU A 387 -11.63 -19.24 19.62
N SER A 388 -11.21 -20.31 20.29
CA SER A 388 -9.98 -20.37 21.09
C SER A 388 -8.73 -20.04 20.25
N VAL A 389 -8.63 -20.64 19.06
CA VAL A 389 -7.52 -20.43 18.12
C VAL A 389 -7.50 -19.01 17.57
N ILE A 390 -8.62 -18.53 17.05
CA ILE A 390 -8.66 -17.19 16.45
C ILE A 390 -8.46 -16.09 17.49
N SER A 391 -8.89 -16.32 18.74
CA SER A 391 -8.66 -15.38 19.85
C SER A 391 -7.18 -15.25 20.18
N GLU A 392 -6.42 -16.36 20.21
CA GLU A 392 -4.96 -16.32 20.39
C GLU A 392 -4.28 -15.61 19.21
N ILE A 393 -4.71 -15.91 17.98
CA ILE A 393 -4.19 -15.26 16.77
C ILE A 393 -4.43 -13.76 16.78
N VAL A 394 -5.64 -13.31 17.16
CA VAL A 394 -6.00 -11.88 17.26
C VAL A 394 -5.18 -11.21 18.36
N GLN A 395 -4.95 -11.87 19.49
CA GLN A 395 -4.07 -11.37 20.55
C GLN A 395 -2.67 -11.12 19.99
N CYS A 396 -2.05 -12.13 19.37
CA CYS A 396 -0.72 -11.99 18.77
C CYS A 396 -0.68 -10.94 17.65
N LYS A 397 -1.74 -10.85 16.83
CA LYS A 397 -1.87 -9.83 15.78
C LYS A 397 -1.82 -8.43 16.37
N ASN A 398 -2.64 -8.17 17.39
CA ASN A 398 -2.78 -6.85 17.97
C ASN A 398 -1.57 -6.44 18.83
N GLU A 399 -0.84 -7.40 19.40
CA GLU A 399 0.46 -7.15 20.05
C GLU A 399 1.55 -6.74 19.04
N ARG A 400 1.45 -7.23 17.80
CA ARG A 400 2.39 -6.90 16.70
C ARG A 400 1.96 -5.70 15.86
N ALA A 401 0.71 -5.25 15.97
CA ALA A 401 0.14 -4.23 15.12
C ALA A 401 0.78 -2.86 15.39
N LYS A 402 1.63 -2.42 14.46
CA LYS A 402 2.22 -1.07 14.42
C LYS A 402 1.43 -0.09 13.54
N ALA A 403 0.48 -0.61 12.78
CA ALA A 403 -0.21 0.07 11.70
C ALA A 403 -1.70 -0.22 11.79
N ALA A 404 -2.54 0.76 11.46
CA ALA A 404 -3.94 0.45 11.17
C ALA A 404 -4.02 -0.21 9.79
N GLU A 405 -4.92 -1.17 9.68
CA GLU A 405 -5.33 -1.67 8.37
C GLU A 405 -6.16 -0.59 7.68
N THR A 406 -5.75 -0.20 6.49
CA THR A 406 -6.64 0.54 5.60
C THR A 406 -7.58 -0.44 4.94
N ASP A 407 -8.88 -0.23 5.12
CA ASP A 407 -9.94 -1.01 4.50
C ASP A 407 -9.80 -0.97 2.97
N GLU A 408 -9.75 -2.15 2.34
CA GLU A 408 -9.58 -2.28 0.89
C GLU A 408 -10.75 -1.63 0.14
N ALA A 409 -11.97 -1.66 0.69
CA ALA A 409 -13.14 -1.01 0.11
C ALA A 409 -13.02 0.53 0.13
N ILE A 410 -12.34 1.10 1.14
CA ILE A 410 -12.04 2.54 1.15
C ILE A 410 -11.06 2.86 0.01
N LEU A 411 -9.99 2.07 -0.15
CA LEU A 411 -9.02 2.30 -1.23
C LEU A 411 -9.66 2.13 -2.61
N GLU A 412 -10.49 1.11 -2.81
CA GLU A 412 -11.23 0.92 -4.05
C GLU A 412 -12.05 2.16 -4.39
N GLU A 413 -12.89 2.64 -3.46
CA GLU A 413 -13.71 3.83 -3.69
C GLU A 413 -12.86 5.08 -3.97
N LEU A 414 -11.75 5.28 -3.25
CA LEU A 414 -10.83 6.42 -3.45
C LEU A 414 -10.05 6.36 -4.77
N THR A 415 -9.95 5.18 -5.38
CA THR A 415 -9.27 5.00 -6.67
C THR A 415 -10.19 5.12 -7.87
N GLU A 416 -11.49 4.96 -7.67
CA GLU A 416 -12.45 5.13 -8.74
C GLU A 416 -12.62 6.59 -9.12
N PRO A 417 -12.74 6.91 -10.43
CA PRO A 417 -13.11 8.24 -10.88
C PRO A 417 -14.36 8.73 -10.13
N GLN A 418 -14.40 10.02 -9.80
CA GLN A 418 -15.58 10.62 -9.20
C GLN A 418 -16.79 10.35 -10.09
N ARG A 419 -17.84 9.80 -9.47
CA ARG A 419 -19.07 9.41 -10.14
C ARG A 419 -20.07 10.58 -10.09
N LEU A 420 -21.09 10.52 -10.94
CA LEU A 420 -22.27 11.36 -10.78
C LEU A 420 -23.05 10.91 -9.54
N SER A 421 -23.52 11.88 -8.75
CA SER A 421 -24.39 11.66 -7.61
C SER A 421 -25.68 10.97 -8.06
N LYS A 422 -25.99 9.79 -7.49
CA LYS A 422 -27.23 9.06 -7.78
C LYS A 422 -28.50 9.79 -7.36
N PHE A 423 -28.35 10.84 -6.55
CA PHE A 423 -29.44 11.68 -6.05
C PHE A 423 -29.45 13.06 -6.68
N ALA A 424 -28.76 13.26 -7.81
CA ALA A 424 -28.84 14.52 -8.54
C ALA A 424 -30.25 14.70 -9.10
N VAL A 425 -31.12 15.37 -8.34
CA VAL A 425 -32.54 15.54 -8.70
C VAL A 425 -32.70 16.53 -9.85
N ASN A 426 -31.72 17.43 -10.06
CA ASN A 426 -31.85 18.57 -10.98
C ASN A 426 -30.64 18.85 -11.89
N ASP A 427 -29.51 18.16 -11.74
CA ASP A 427 -28.30 18.45 -12.51
C ASP A 427 -27.57 17.15 -12.87
N GLU A 428 -27.58 16.78 -14.15
CA GLU A 428 -26.89 15.57 -14.66
C GLU A 428 -25.36 15.64 -14.47
N ASN A 429 -24.81 16.72 -13.89
CA ASN A 429 -23.40 16.94 -13.61
C ASN A 429 -23.02 17.02 -12.11
N GLU A 430 -23.92 16.74 -11.15
CA GLU A 430 -23.54 16.80 -9.72
C GLU A 430 -22.52 15.70 -9.40
N MET A 431 -21.26 16.09 -9.21
CA MET A 431 -20.19 15.16 -8.82
C MET A 431 -20.38 14.68 -7.38
N GLU A 432 -20.05 13.43 -7.15
CA GLU A 432 -19.98 12.89 -5.80
C GLU A 432 -18.75 13.44 -5.05
N TYR A 433 -19.01 14.03 -3.88
CA TYR A 433 -17.96 14.43 -2.93
C TYR A 433 -17.68 13.33 -1.93
N ARG A 434 -16.43 13.25 -1.49
CA ARG A 434 -15.93 12.21 -0.57
C ARG A 434 -15.08 12.84 0.52
N MET A 435 -15.25 12.38 1.74
CA MET A 435 -14.50 12.82 2.92
C MET A 435 -13.91 11.61 3.64
N LEU A 436 -12.60 11.49 3.63
CA LEU A 436 -11.88 10.47 4.38
C LEU A 436 -11.69 10.96 5.82
N CYS A 437 -12.22 10.20 6.76
CA CYS A 437 -12.15 10.46 8.19
C CYS A 437 -11.16 9.49 8.81
N THR A 438 -10.13 9.99 9.49
CA THR A 438 -9.10 9.15 10.12
C THR A 438 -8.92 9.52 11.58
N ILE A 439 -8.91 8.54 12.50
CA ILE A 439 -8.54 8.79 13.90
C ILE A 439 -7.04 9.10 13.95
N ILE A 440 -6.67 10.30 14.37
CA ILE A 440 -5.26 10.74 14.45
C ILE A 440 -4.73 10.79 15.88
N GLU A 441 -5.62 10.80 16.87
CA GLU A 441 -5.28 10.83 18.29
C GLU A 441 -6.34 10.07 19.09
N LYS A 442 -5.91 9.39 20.15
CA LYS A 442 -6.80 8.65 21.04
C LYS A 442 -6.35 8.78 22.48
N MET A 443 -7.28 9.16 23.36
CA MET A 443 -7.10 9.19 24.81
C MET A 443 -8.20 8.41 25.53
N GLY A 444 -7.81 7.67 26.56
CA GLY A 444 -8.74 6.88 27.38
C GLY A 444 -9.34 5.67 26.64
N SER A 445 -10.53 5.26 27.05
CA SER A 445 -11.19 4.02 26.59
C SER A 445 -11.97 4.19 25.29
N ALA A 446 -11.61 5.15 24.44
CA ALA A 446 -12.29 5.36 23.17
C ALA A 446 -12.21 4.11 22.27
N PRO A 447 -13.20 3.85 21.41
CA PRO A 447 -13.16 2.72 20.49
C PRO A 447 -12.07 2.90 19.41
N ARG A 448 -11.60 1.77 18.86
CA ARG A 448 -10.63 1.67 17.74
C ARG A 448 -9.24 2.29 18.02
N SER A 449 -8.31 2.15 17.09
CA SER A 449 -6.91 2.61 17.20
C SER A 449 -6.64 3.79 16.25
N ILE A 450 -5.57 4.52 16.51
CA ILE A 450 -5.04 5.54 15.59
C ILE A 450 -4.83 4.92 14.21
N GLY A 451 -5.18 5.67 13.16
CA GLY A 451 -5.16 5.25 11.76
C GLY A 451 -6.45 4.58 11.28
N THR A 452 -7.40 4.26 12.17
CA THR A 452 -8.71 3.73 11.75
C THR A 452 -9.45 4.75 10.88
N GLN A 453 -10.00 4.29 9.76
CA GLN A 453 -10.60 5.16 8.74
C GLN A 453 -12.08 4.87 8.50
N MET A 454 -12.79 5.89 8.05
CA MET A 454 -14.14 5.82 7.52
C MET A 454 -14.24 6.80 6.35
N LEU A 455 -14.81 6.37 5.23
CA LEU A 455 -15.12 7.22 4.09
C LEU A 455 -16.60 7.57 4.11
N VAL A 456 -16.91 8.86 4.06
CA VAL A 456 -18.27 9.38 3.94
C VAL A 456 -18.42 9.99 2.56
N THR A 457 -19.50 9.69 1.85
CA THR A 457 -19.78 10.25 0.53
C THR A 457 -21.02 11.16 0.56
N SER A 458 -21.11 12.08 -0.40
CA SER A 458 -22.26 12.97 -0.52
C SER A 458 -23.56 12.26 -0.93
N ASP A 459 -23.49 11.03 -1.44
CA ASP A 459 -24.63 10.16 -1.74
C ASP A 459 -25.07 9.30 -0.53
N ASN A 460 -24.55 9.59 0.66
CA ASN A 460 -24.85 8.91 1.94
C ASN A 460 -24.30 7.50 2.10
N ARG A 461 -23.39 7.05 1.23
CA ARG A 461 -22.63 5.83 1.51
C ARG A 461 -21.61 6.10 2.61
N ILE A 462 -21.39 5.08 3.43
CA ILE A 462 -20.39 5.04 4.49
C ILE A 462 -19.62 3.75 4.30
N ILE A 463 -18.30 3.85 4.20
CA ILE A 463 -17.40 2.71 4.02
C ILE A 463 -16.40 2.73 5.18
N GLY A 464 -16.23 1.60 5.86
CA GLY A 464 -15.47 1.53 7.11
C GLY A 464 -16.23 2.13 8.30
N THR A 465 -15.54 2.23 9.44
CA THR A 465 -16.08 2.76 10.70
C THR A 465 -14.95 3.26 11.58
N ILE A 466 -15.16 4.38 12.27
CA ILE A 466 -14.24 4.90 13.30
C ILE A 466 -14.64 4.44 14.71
N GLY A 467 -15.65 3.59 14.85
CA GLY A 467 -16.06 3.00 16.13
C GLY A 467 -17.56 3.00 16.40
N GLY A 468 -18.37 3.64 15.55
CA GLY A 468 -19.82 3.74 15.72
C GLY A 468 -20.28 4.73 16.80
N GLY A 469 -21.58 4.74 17.07
CA GLY A 469 -22.20 5.55 18.13
C GLY A 469 -22.23 7.06 17.83
N CYS A 470 -22.37 7.86 18.90
CA CYS A 470 -22.52 9.32 18.81
C CYS A 470 -21.30 10.02 18.18
N ALA A 471 -20.09 9.53 18.44
CA ALA A 471 -18.87 10.08 17.86
C ALA A 471 -18.85 9.95 16.33
N GLU A 472 -19.20 8.77 15.82
CA GLU A 472 -19.28 8.56 14.37
C GLU A 472 -20.40 9.40 13.73
N ALA A 473 -21.56 9.50 14.39
CA ALA A 473 -22.66 10.33 13.95
C ALA A 473 -22.30 11.83 13.88
N GLU A 474 -21.52 12.34 14.85
CA GLU A 474 -21.01 13.71 14.81
C GLU A 474 -20.08 13.92 13.61
N VAL A 475 -19.10 13.02 13.37
CA VAL A 475 -18.20 13.11 12.22
C VAL A 475 -18.97 13.11 10.91
N ILE A 476 -19.93 12.20 10.74
CA ILE A 476 -20.79 12.14 9.54
C ILE A 476 -21.55 13.46 9.34
N THR A 477 -22.07 14.03 10.43
CA THR A 477 -22.79 15.32 10.38
C THR A 477 -21.87 16.46 9.94
N ARG A 478 -20.62 16.51 10.44
CA ARG A 478 -19.61 17.47 9.99
C ARG A 478 -19.29 17.31 8.50
N CYS A 479 -19.09 16.07 8.03
CA CYS A 479 -18.83 15.78 6.62
C CYS A 479 -19.95 16.29 5.72
N ARG A 480 -21.21 16.05 6.10
CA ARG A 480 -22.38 16.56 5.37
C ARG A 480 -22.42 18.09 5.30
N GLY A 481 -22.02 18.77 6.36
CA GLY A 481 -21.83 20.22 6.36
C GLY A 481 -20.79 20.67 5.32
N TYR A 482 -19.64 20.00 5.27
CA TYR A 482 -18.61 20.30 4.27
C TYR A 482 -19.04 20.00 2.83
N PHE A 483 -19.84 18.96 2.58
CA PHE A 483 -20.41 18.74 1.25
C PHE A 483 -21.33 19.89 0.80
N ALA A 484 -21.99 20.58 1.73
CA ALA A 484 -22.76 21.78 1.39
C ALA A 484 -21.85 22.96 1.01
N GLU A 485 -20.67 23.08 1.62
CA GLU A 485 -19.66 24.09 1.25
C GLU A 485 -18.97 23.77 -0.08
N MET A 486 -18.68 22.50 -0.35
CA MET A 486 -18.13 22.05 -1.65
C MET A 486 -19.07 22.35 -2.80
N ARG A 487 -20.39 22.20 -2.61
CA ARG A 487 -21.40 22.64 -3.60
C ARG A 487 -21.38 24.14 -3.87
N LYS A 488 -20.84 24.95 -2.96
CA LYS A 488 -20.62 26.39 -3.14
C LYS A 488 -19.26 26.72 -3.76
N GLY A 489 -18.47 25.70 -4.13
CA GLY A 489 -17.14 25.85 -4.72
C GLY A 489 -16.00 25.95 -3.71
N ILE A 490 -16.24 25.63 -2.43
CA ILE A 490 -15.19 25.62 -1.40
C ILE A 490 -14.58 24.22 -1.33
N HIS A 491 -13.37 24.09 -1.86
CA HIS A 491 -12.60 22.85 -1.93
C HIS A 491 -11.30 22.93 -1.12
N GLY A 492 -10.62 21.80 -0.98
CA GLY A 492 -9.41 21.64 -0.18
C GLY A 492 -9.68 21.47 1.31
N ILE A 493 -10.83 20.89 1.69
CA ILE A 493 -11.18 20.72 3.10
C ILE A 493 -10.22 19.73 3.78
N CYS A 494 -9.57 20.18 4.86
CA CYS A 494 -8.73 19.37 5.73
C CYS A 494 -8.84 19.89 7.16
N GLU A 495 -9.60 19.23 8.02
CA GLU A 495 -9.95 19.74 9.36
C GLU A 495 -9.83 18.68 10.45
N ILE A 496 -9.51 19.11 11.67
CA ILE A 496 -9.45 18.22 12.84
C ILE A 496 -10.69 18.44 13.69
N VAL A 497 -11.48 17.39 13.87
CA VAL A 497 -12.64 17.37 14.77
C VAL A 497 -12.25 16.68 16.07
N LYS A 498 -12.47 17.36 17.20
CA LYS A 498 -12.18 16.85 18.54
C LYS A 498 -13.48 16.40 19.18
N ILE A 499 -13.57 15.11 19.51
CA ILE A 499 -14.79 14.51 20.05
C ILE A 499 -14.49 13.98 21.45
N GLN A 500 -15.26 14.46 22.42
CA GLN A 500 -15.21 14.00 23.79
C GLN A 500 -16.47 13.21 24.11
N MET A 501 -16.29 11.95 24.46
CA MET A 501 -17.38 11.08 24.87
C MET A 501 -17.50 11.22 26.39
N SER A 502 -18.42 12.08 26.84
CA SER A 502 -18.69 12.28 28.27
C SER A 502 -19.68 11.26 28.80
N THR A 503 -19.47 10.84 30.05
CA THR A 503 -20.38 10.00 30.84
C THR A 503 -21.55 10.76 31.44
N ASP A 504 -21.63 12.09 31.28
CA ASP A 504 -22.54 12.93 32.07
C ASP A 504 -23.99 13.00 31.55
N ASN A 505 -24.27 12.49 30.33
CA ASN A 505 -25.63 12.40 29.77
C ASN A 505 -26.12 10.94 29.77
N VAL A 506 -26.24 10.38 30.97
CA VAL A 506 -26.61 8.97 31.22
C VAL A 506 -28.04 8.63 30.78
N GLU A 507 -28.94 9.62 30.66
CA GLU A 507 -30.38 9.36 30.58
C GLU A 507 -31.01 9.26 29.18
N GLU A 508 -30.30 9.53 28.08
CA GLU A 508 -30.93 9.48 26.73
C GLU A 508 -30.27 8.57 25.68
N GLU A 509 -28.96 8.24 25.74
CA GLU A 509 -28.29 7.55 24.60
C GLU A 509 -27.63 6.17 24.90
N GLY A 510 -27.68 5.68 26.14
CA GLY A 510 -27.48 4.26 26.49
C GLY A 510 -26.11 3.60 26.23
N MET A 511 -25.14 4.24 25.57
CA MET A 511 -23.80 3.70 25.32
C MET A 511 -22.73 4.81 25.38
N VAL A 512 -21.83 4.79 26.38
CA VAL A 512 -20.69 5.71 26.45
C VAL A 512 -19.38 4.96 26.66
N CYS A 513 -18.41 5.19 25.77
CA CYS A 513 -16.99 4.90 26.00
C CYS A 513 -16.36 6.16 26.62
N GLY A 514 -15.73 6.09 27.80
CA GLY A 514 -15.14 7.26 28.47
C GLY A 514 -13.80 7.72 27.88
N GLY A 515 -13.80 8.19 26.64
CA GLY A 515 -12.58 8.58 25.92
C GLY A 515 -12.72 9.83 25.05
N ARG A 516 -11.59 10.28 24.51
CA ARG A 516 -11.52 11.39 23.55
C ARG A 516 -10.73 10.95 22.32
N ILE A 517 -11.21 11.37 21.16
CA ILE A 517 -10.52 11.16 19.87
C ILE A 517 -10.35 12.50 19.15
N GLU A 518 -9.30 12.59 18.33
CA GLU A 518 -9.21 13.60 17.29
C GLU A 518 -9.31 12.89 15.94
N VAL A 519 -10.21 13.38 15.08
CA VAL A 519 -10.49 12.81 13.76
C VAL A 519 -10.11 13.84 12.72
N LEU A 520 -9.23 13.46 11.81
CA LEU A 520 -8.88 14.25 10.63
C LEU A 520 -9.90 13.98 9.52
N LEU A 521 -10.52 15.02 9.00
CA LEU A 521 -11.49 14.99 7.90
C LEU A 521 -10.80 15.58 6.67
N GLU A 522 -10.72 14.81 5.59
CA GLU A 522 -9.99 15.17 4.39
C GLU A 522 -10.81 14.97 3.11
N GLU A 523 -10.92 16.03 2.30
CA GLU A 523 -11.47 15.92 0.95
C GLU A 523 -10.54 15.08 0.07
N THR A 524 -11.11 14.11 -0.65
CA THR A 524 -10.33 13.12 -1.41
C THR A 524 -10.47 13.18 -2.91
#